data_AF-A0A3R6AX98-F1
#
_entry.id   AF-A0A3R6AX98-F1
#
_cell.length_a   1.000
_cell.length_b   1.000
_cell.length_c   1.000
_cell.angle_alpha   90.00
_cell.angle_beta   90.00
_cell.angle_gamma   90.00
#
_symmetry.space_group_name_H-M   'P 1'
#
loop_
_entity.id
_entity.type
_entity.pdbx_description
1 polymer ?
#
loop_
_entity_poly.entity_id
_entity_poly.type
_entity_poly.pdbx_seq_one_letter_code
_entity_poly.pdbx_strand_id
1 'polypeptide(L)'
;MKGLPLVKIKNGERHYLKLTQNQRVQHLFIMVTFILLVATGFPLKFHFYPWAKPMIELFGGLHVTRFIHRVCGVIMVGQFFYHWYYLFKNMALNYIIPAKKTGTFSWGEFGRFVYYSPMCPRKKDAQDIAAFIKYALFISDDMPKHERFHWREKFDYWAVFWGIPVLGLTGLFLWFPVWATTFIPGWAVNISYIAHSDEAMLAVSVIFIWHMYNAHVNYDKFPMSPLFLTGYLPEHLMKHEYYMEWARINRIVEKDPSRLLDLDKEKEAEMLTNQEKVELIREQIEFMKESTTGGKYNRGGSHHE
;
A
#
# COMPACT_ATOMS: atom_id res chain seq x y z
N MET A 1 -2.86 12.08 -6.68
CA MET A 1 -3.92 12.18 -5.65
C MET A 1 -5.06 13.12 -6.09
N LYS A 2 -5.23 13.39 -7.39
CA LYS A 2 -6.32 14.26 -7.87
C LYS A 2 -7.65 13.51 -7.69
N GLY A 3 -8.64 14.13 -7.04
CA GLY A 3 -9.97 13.55 -6.83
C GLY A 3 -10.10 12.45 -5.77
N LEU A 4 -9.03 12.08 -5.05
CA LEU A 4 -9.17 11.15 -3.92
C LEU A 4 -9.51 11.93 -2.64
N PRO A 5 -10.45 11.43 -1.80
CA PRO A 5 -10.74 12.02 -0.51
C PRO A 5 -9.53 11.82 0.41
N LEU A 6 -8.96 12.92 0.87
CA LEU A 6 -7.80 12.92 1.76
C LEU A 6 -8.21 12.60 3.20
N VAL A 7 -9.43 12.95 3.57
CA VAL A 7 -10.03 12.62 4.87
C VAL A 7 -11.36 11.92 4.63
N LYS A 8 -11.59 10.84 5.36
CA LYS A 8 -12.86 10.12 5.43
C LYS A 8 -13.40 10.18 6.85
N ILE A 9 -14.68 10.49 7.03
CA ILE A 9 -15.36 10.35 8.32
C ILE A 9 -16.09 9.01 8.31
N LYS A 10 -15.84 8.17 9.31
CA LYS A 10 -16.53 6.89 9.49
C LYS A 10 -16.77 6.68 10.98
N ASN A 11 -18.01 6.37 11.35
CA ASN A 11 -18.44 6.26 12.75
C ASN A 11 -18.04 7.48 13.60
N GLY A 12 -18.10 8.69 13.03
CA GLY A 12 -17.67 9.93 13.68
C GLY A 12 -16.16 10.14 13.79
N GLU A 13 -15.32 9.18 13.38
CA GLU A 13 -13.87 9.31 13.40
C GLU A 13 -13.29 9.73 12.05
N ARG A 14 -12.30 10.62 12.08
CA ARG A 14 -11.56 11.04 10.87
C ARG A 14 -10.43 10.05 10.57
N HIS A 15 -10.36 9.65 9.32
CA HIS A 15 -9.32 8.78 8.77
C HIS A 15 -8.60 9.48 7.62
N TYR A 16 -7.27 9.45 7.62
CA TYR A 16 -6.42 10.21 6.70
C TYR A 16 -5.74 9.30 5.68
N LEU A 17 -5.78 9.69 4.40
CA LEU A 17 -5.16 8.95 3.31
C LEU A 17 -3.63 9.05 3.36
N LYS A 18 -2.96 7.91 3.46
CA LYS A 18 -1.49 7.80 3.42
C LYS A 18 -1.00 7.03 2.20
N LEU A 19 -1.69 5.94 1.83
CA LEU A 19 -1.37 5.09 0.67
C LEU A 19 -2.49 5.11 -0.37
N THR A 20 -2.13 5.35 -1.63
CA THR A 20 -3.08 5.24 -2.74
C THR A 20 -3.40 3.78 -3.05
N GLN A 21 -4.48 3.54 -3.80
CA GLN A 21 -4.83 2.19 -4.25
C GLN A 21 -3.70 1.51 -5.04
N ASN A 22 -3.04 2.25 -5.95
CA ASN A 22 -1.90 1.71 -6.70
C ASN A 22 -0.73 1.30 -5.81
N GLN A 23 -0.47 2.04 -4.72
CA GLN A 23 0.58 1.69 -3.76
C GLN A 23 0.22 0.45 -2.96
N ARG A 24 -1.04 0.33 -2.53
CA ARG A 24 -1.53 -0.87 -1.82
C ARG A 24 -1.49 -2.12 -2.68
N VAL A 25 -1.89 -2.02 -3.95
CA VAL A 25 -1.82 -3.14 -4.89
C VAL A 25 -0.36 -3.57 -5.08
N GLN A 26 0.55 -2.62 -5.34
CA GLN A 26 1.98 -2.94 -5.42
C GLN A 26 2.52 -3.59 -4.14
N HIS A 27 2.09 -3.12 -2.97
CA HIS A 27 2.45 -3.74 -1.70
C HIS A 27 1.87 -5.16 -1.56
N LEU A 28 0.66 -5.42 -2.02
CA LEU A 28 0.10 -6.77 -2.00
C LEU A 28 0.91 -7.72 -2.90
N PHE A 29 1.26 -7.28 -4.11
CA PHE A 29 2.11 -8.07 -5.01
C PHE A 29 3.49 -8.33 -4.40
N ILE A 30 4.14 -7.33 -3.80
CA ILE A 30 5.48 -7.49 -3.24
C ILE A 30 5.45 -8.45 -2.06
N MET A 31 4.43 -8.32 -1.21
CA MET A 31 4.25 -9.16 -0.04
C MET A 31 4.03 -10.63 -0.43
N VAL A 32 3.10 -10.90 -1.34
CA VAL A 32 2.79 -12.27 -1.77
C VAL A 32 3.99 -12.91 -2.49
N THR A 33 4.62 -12.17 -3.41
CA THR A 33 5.78 -12.69 -4.15
C THR A 33 6.98 -12.91 -3.24
N PHE A 34 7.24 -12.02 -2.28
CA PHE A 34 8.30 -12.19 -1.29
C PHE A 34 8.07 -13.44 -0.43
N ILE A 35 6.87 -13.63 0.10
CA ILE A 35 6.53 -14.81 0.91
C ILE A 35 6.78 -16.09 0.10
N LEU A 36 6.33 -16.15 -1.15
CA LEU A 36 6.54 -17.32 -2.02
C LEU A 36 8.01 -17.53 -2.38
N LEU A 37 8.77 -16.46 -2.64
CA LEU A 37 10.21 -16.54 -2.89
C LEU A 37 10.97 -17.11 -1.69
N VAL A 38 10.61 -16.68 -0.48
CA VAL A 38 11.19 -17.20 0.76
C VAL A 38 10.79 -18.65 0.97
N ALA A 39 9.49 -18.96 0.88
CA ALA A 39 8.96 -20.31 1.10
C ALA A 39 9.51 -21.34 0.10
N THR A 40 9.87 -20.92 -1.11
CA THR A 40 10.49 -21.81 -2.11
C THR A 40 12.02 -21.77 -2.08
N GLY A 41 12.64 -20.62 -1.82
CA GLY A 41 14.09 -20.44 -1.88
C GLY A 41 14.83 -20.99 -0.66
N PHE A 42 14.28 -20.79 0.53
CA PHE A 42 14.88 -21.28 1.78
C PHE A 42 15.03 -22.81 1.82
N PRO A 43 14.01 -23.62 1.50
CA PRO A 43 14.20 -25.07 1.50
C PRO A 43 15.16 -25.56 0.41
N LEU A 44 15.33 -24.82 -0.70
CA LEU A 44 16.35 -25.13 -1.71
C LEU A 44 17.77 -24.88 -1.17
N LYS A 45 17.99 -23.76 -0.47
CA LYS A 45 19.27 -23.43 0.18
C LYS A 45 19.59 -24.39 1.32
N PHE A 46 18.62 -24.60 2.20
CA PHE A 46 18.76 -25.34 3.46
C PHE A 46 18.28 -26.79 3.34
N HIS A 47 18.45 -27.39 2.16
CA HIS A 47 17.93 -28.72 1.81
C HIS A 47 18.40 -29.86 2.73
N PHE A 48 19.49 -29.65 3.47
CA PHE A 48 20.04 -30.61 4.43
C PHE A 48 19.33 -30.62 5.78
N TYR A 49 18.47 -29.62 6.07
CA TYR A 49 17.67 -29.60 7.30
C TYR A 49 16.36 -30.40 7.16
N PRO A 50 15.87 -31.06 8.23
CA PRO A 50 14.70 -31.93 8.16
C PRO A 50 13.40 -31.27 7.68
N TRP A 51 13.24 -29.96 7.89
CA TRP A 51 12.04 -29.21 7.49
C TRP A 51 12.01 -28.89 5.99
N ALA A 52 13.15 -28.93 5.30
CA ALA A 52 13.24 -28.49 3.91
C ALA A 52 12.56 -29.46 2.94
N LYS A 53 12.74 -30.77 3.13
CA LYS A 53 12.14 -31.80 2.27
C LYS A 53 10.59 -31.79 2.33
N PRO A 54 9.93 -31.78 3.51
CA PRO A 54 8.48 -31.64 3.59
C PRO A 54 7.96 -30.36 2.93
N MET A 55 8.69 -29.24 3.04
CA MET A 55 8.31 -28.00 2.35
C MET A 55 8.42 -28.11 0.83
N ILE A 56 9.47 -28.75 0.31
CA ILE A 56 9.60 -29.01 -1.13
C ILE A 56 8.46 -29.91 -1.63
N GLU A 57 8.10 -30.95 -0.88
CA GLU A 57 7.00 -31.86 -1.19
C GLU A 57 5.65 -31.15 -1.18
N LEU A 58 5.40 -30.24 -0.22
CA LEU A 58 4.20 -29.41 -0.16
C LEU A 58 3.98 -28.60 -1.45
N PHE A 59 5.07 -28.11 -2.06
CA PHE A 59 5.01 -27.38 -3.33
C PHE A 59 4.92 -28.28 -4.58
N GLY A 60 4.84 -29.60 -4.42
CA GLY A 60 4.78 -30.55 -5.55
C GLY A 60 6.15 -31.08 -6.00
N GLY A 61 7.16 -30.98 -5.13
CA GLY A 61 8.50 -31.53 -5.37
C GLY A 61 9.50 -30.54 -5.97
N LEU A 62 10.76 -30.98 -6.06
CA LEU A 62 11.91 -30.12 -6.36
C LEU A 62 11.78 -29.32 -7.66
N HIS A 63 11.24 -29.95 -8.71
CA HIS A 63 11.04 -29.30 -10.00
C HIS A 63 10.03 -28.15 -9.91
N VAL A 64 8.90 -28.39 -9.25
CA VAL A 64 7.82 -27.40 -9.10
C VAL A 64 8.27 -26.27 -8.18
N THR A 65 8.93 -26.56 -7.05
CA THR A 65 9.48 -25.54 -6.15
C THR A 65 10.43 -24.57 -6.87
N ARG A 66 11.37 -25.10 -7.65
CA ARG A 66 12.30 -24.27 -8.45
C ARG A 66 11.58 -23.45 -9.52
N PHE A 67 10.56 -24.03 -10.15
CA PHE A 67 9.76 -23.33 -11.15
C PHE A 67 9.00 -22.16 -10.52
N ILE A 68 8.29 -22.39 -9.42
CA ILE A 68 7.57 -21.35 -8.67
C ILE A 68 8.54 -20.24 -8.25
N HIS A 69 9.71 -20.59 -7.69
CA HIS A 69 10.71 -19.62 -7.27
C HIS A 69 11.11 -18.67 -8.40
N ARG A 70 11.39 -19.22 -9.60
CA ARG A 70 11.77 -18.42 -10.77
C ARG A 70 10.63 -17.55 -11.28
N VAL A 71 9.40 -18.08 -11.35
CA VAL A 71 8.22 -17.30 -11.76
C VAL A 71 7.98 -16.14 -10.80
N CYS A 72 8.02 -16.38 -9.49
CA CYS A 72 7.90 -15.33 -8.48
C CYS A 72 9.05 -14.30 -8.59
N GLY A 73 10.27 -14.74 -8.91
CA GLY A 73 11.42 -13.87 -9.16
C GLY A 73 11.19 -12.93 -10.34
N VAL A 74 10.67 -13.45 -11.46
CA VAL A 74 10.30 -12.64 -12.63
C VAL A 74 9.21 -11.64 -12.28
N ILE A 75 8.18 -12.04 -11.53
CA ILE A 75 7.11 -11.14 -11.10
C ILE A 75 7.66 -10.03 -10.20
N MET A 76 8.52 -10.36 -9.23
CA MET A 76 9.16 -9.40 -8.32
C MET A 76 9.99 -8.36 -9.09
N VAL A 77 10.83 -8.82 -10.03
CA VAL A 77 11.63 -7.93 -10.89
C VAL A 77 10.74 -7.08 -11.79
N GLY A 78 9.69 -7.66 -12.38
CA GLY A 78 8.70 -6.92 -13.17
C GLY A 78 8.00 -5.83 -12.35
N GLN A 79 7.64 -6.12 -11.10
CA GLN A 79 7.05 -5.15 -10.19
C GLN A 79 8.02 -4.01 -9.85
N PHE A 80 9.32 -4.29 -9.70
CA PHE A 80 10.34 -3.24 -9.49
C PHE A 80 10.37 -2.25 -10.66
N PHE A 81 10.37 -2.74 -11.90
CA PHE A 81 10.30 -1.87 -13.08
C PHE A 81 8.95 -1.13 -13.19
N TYR A 82 7.85 -1.79 -12.86
CA TYR A 82 6.55 -1.14 -12.76
C TYR A 82 6.55 -0.01 -11.72
N HIS A 83 7.21 -0.21 -10.57
CA HIS A 83 7.33 0.81 -9.54
C HIS A 83 8.08 2.05 -10.05
N TRP A 84 9.20 1.84 -10.75
CA TRP A 84 9.91 2.92 -11.44
C TRP A 84 9.02 3.66 -12.44
N TYR A 85 8.32 2.93 -13.29
CA TYR A 85 7.36 3.52 -14.23
C TYR A 85 6.28 4.33 -13.49
N TYR A 86 5.73 3.80 -12.39
CA TYR A 86 4.75 4.50 -11.56
C TYR A 86 5.31 5.80 -10.98
N LEU A 87 6.54 5.80 -10.46
CA LEU A 87 7.21 6.99 -9.92
C LEU A 87 7.45 8.03 -11.02
N PHE A 88 8.05 7.63 -12.15
CA PHE A 88 8.34 8.53 -13.26
C PHE A 88 7.06 9.10 -13.89
N LYS A 89 6.03 8.27 -14.08
CA LYS A 89 4.72 8.72 -14.56
C LYS A 89 4.10 9.74 -13.62
N ASN A 90 4.13 9.50 -12.31
CA ASN A 90 3.59 10.44 -11.33
C ASN A 90 4.39 11.74 -11.27
N MET A 91 5.71 11.66 -11.36
CA MET A 91 6.57 12.85 -11.43
C MET A 91 6.28 13.65 -12.71
N ALA A 92 6.15 12.98 -13.85
CA ALA A 92 5.85 13.63 -15.12
C ALA A 92 4.49 14.32 -15.10
N LEU A 93 3.43 13.60 -14.69
CA LEU A 93 2.06 14.10 -14.72
C LEU A 93 1.75 15.13 -13.62
N ASN A 94 2.29 14.96 -12.42
CA ASN A 94 1.96 15.83 -11.28
C ASN A 94 2.94 17.01 -11.11
N TYR A 95 4.12 16.96 -11.74
CA TYR A 95 5.13 18.02 -11.61
C TYR A 95 5.67 18.51 -12.96
N ILE A 96 6.36 17.67 -13.73
CA ILE A 96 7.13 18.13 -14.90
C ILE A 96 6.24 18.77 -15.98
N ILE A 97 5.16 18.09 -16.37
CA ILE A 97 4.26 18.58 -17.43
C ILE A 97 3.55 19.86 -17.00
N PRO A 98 2.92 19.95 -15.81
CA PRO A 98 2.36 21.21 -15.32
C PRO A 98 3.38 22.34 -15.27
N ALA A 99 4.56 22.11 -14.67
CA ALA A 99 5.60 23.14 -14.53
C ALA A 99 6.11 23.65 -15.88
N LYS A 100 6.22 22.78 -16.89
CA LYS A 100 6.58 23.20 -18.26
C LYS A 100 5.47 24.01 -18.91
N LYS A 101 4.20 23.60 -18.75
CA LYS A 101 3.05 24.33 -19.30
C LYS A 101 2.86 25.72 -18.69
N THR A 102 3.21 25.89 -17.42
CA THR A 102 3.13 27.18 -16.72
C THR A 102 4.41 28.02 -16.88
N GLY A 103 5.42 27.54 -17.61
CA GLY A 103 6.70 28.25 -17.76
C GLY A 103 7.54 28.35 -16.49
N THR A 104 7.17 27.65 -15.41
CA THR A 104 7.83 27.71 -14.09
C THR A 104 8.87 26.61 -13.89
N PHE A 105 9.17 25.82 -14.92
CA PHE A 105 10.14 24.73 -14.82
C PHE A 105 11.57 25.27 -14.74
N SER A 106 12.27 24.91 -13.67
CA SER A 106 13.71 25.14 -13.51
C SER A 106 14.37 23.88 -12.95
N TRP A 107 15.63 23.62 -13.33
CA TRP A 107 16.42 22.52 -12.79
C TRP A 107 16.62 22.63 -11.27
N GLY A 108 16.71 23.86 -10.75
CA GLY A 108 16.78 24.10 -9.30
C GLY A 108 15.49 23.67 -8.58
N GLU A 109 14.33 24.05 -9.12
CA GLU A 109 13.03 23.65 -8.56
C GLU A 109 12.78 22.14 -8.71
N PHE A 110 13.20 21.53 -9.82
CA PHE A 110 13.16 20.08 -9.97
C PHE A 110 14.03 19.37 -8.91
N GLY A 111 15.24 19.86 -8.66
CA GLY A 111 16.10 19.36 -7.58
C GLY A 111 15.43 19.49 -6.21
N ARG A 112 14.77 20.62 -5.93
CA ARG A 112 13.98 20.81 -4.70
C ARG A 112 12.81 19.83 -4.61
N PHE A 113 12.08 19.61 -5.70
CA PHE A 113 10.98 18.64 -5.75
C PHE A 113 11.47 17.22 -5.41
N VAL A 114 12.59 16.78 -6.00
CA VAL A 114 13.17 15.46 -5.72
C VAL A 114 13.66 15.39 -4.27
N TYR A 115 14.36 16.42 -3.79
CA TYR A 115 14.85 16.47 -2.42
C TYR A 115 13.72 16.41 -1.38
N TYR A 116 12.64 17.19 -1.57
CA TYR A 116 11.47 17.19 -0.70
C TYR A 116 10.45 16.09 -1.03
N SER A 117 10.78 15.15 -1.92
CA SER A 117 9.91 14.01 -2.17
C SER A 117 9.84 13.12 -0.93
N PRO A 118 8.66 12.57 -0.56
CA PRO A 118 8.45 11.92 0.74
C PRO A 118 9.39 10.75 1.06
N MET A 119 9.90 10.02 0.05
CA MET A 119 10.80 8.87 0.25
C MET A 119 12.28 9.23 0.11
N CYS A 120 12.63 10.48 -0.20
CA CYS A 120 14.01 10.90 -0.33
C CYS A 120 14.67 11.00 1.06
N PRO A 121 15.79 10.29 1.32
CA PRO A 121 16.55 10.46 2.55
C PRO A 121 17.16 11.85 2.59
N ARG A 122 16.98 12.55 3.71
CA ARG A 122 17.45 13.93 3.91
C ARG A 122 18.17 14.08 5.23
N LYS A 123 18.85 15.22 5.39
CA LYS A 123 19.46 15.63 6.66
C LYS A 123 18.47 15.61 7.84
N LYS A 124 17.18 15.87 7.57
CA LYS A 124 16.10 15.77 8.56
C LYS A 124 15.96 14.36 9.13
N ASP A 125 16.18 13.32 8.35
CA ASP A 125 16.09 11.94 8.84
C ASP A 125 17.20 11.65 9.86
N ALA A 126 18.41 12.15 9.63
CA ALA A 126 19.51 12.05 10.61
C ALA A 126 19.22 12.85 11.89
N GLN A 127 18.60 14.03 11.76
CA GLN A 127 18.15 14.82 12.91
C GLN A 127 17.07 14.07 13.70
N ASP A 128 16.14 13.40 13.03
CA ASP A 128 15.09 12.61 13.66
C ASP A 128 15.64 11.37 14.37
N ILE A 129 16.67 10.73 13.81
CA ILE A 129 17.39 9.65 14.50
C ILE A 129 18.07 10.18 15.76
N ALA A 130 18.80 11.30 15.67
CA ALA A 130 19.46 11.89 16.83
C ALA A 130 18.47 12.34 17.92
N ALA A 131 17.35 12.95 17.52
CA ALA A 131 16.28 13.33 18.44
C ALA A 131 15.63 12.10 19.06
N PHE A 132 15.37 11.04 18.28
CA PHE A 132 14.86 9.78 18.79
C PHE A 132 15.81 9.14 19.82
N ILE A 133 17.12 9.14 19.57
CA ILE A 133 18.11 8.62 20.53
C ILE A 133 18.09 9.43 21.83
N LYS A 134 18.05 10.76 21.74
CA LYS A 134 17.93 11.61 22.94
C LYS A 134 16.66 11.32 23.72
N TYR A 135 15.53 11.17 23.02
CA TYR A 135 14.26 10.80 23.62
C TYR A 135 14.32 9.41 24.29
N ALA A 136 14.86 8.41 23.59
CA ALA A 136 14.99 7.05 24.11
C ALA A 136 15.95 6.92 25.31
N LEU A 137 16.94 7.81 25.40
CA LEU A 137 17.86 7.90 26.54
C LEU A 137 17.36 8.85 27.64
N PHE A 138 16.11 9.33 27.55
CA PHE A 138 15.49 10.27 28.50
C PHE A 138 16.27 11.59 28.66
N ILE A 139 17.04 11.98 27.63
CA ILE A 139 17.76 13.26 27.57
C ILE A 139 16.82 14.39 27.12
N SER A 140 15.73 14.05 26.43
CA SER A 140 14.71 15.00 25.96
C SER A 140 13.33 14.35 26.09
N ASP A 141 12.33 15.13 26.50
CA ASP A 141 10.94 14.66 26.56
C ASP A 141 10.19 14.82 25.22
N ASP A 142 10.83 15.44 24.22
CA ASP A 142 10.21 15.73 22.94
C ASP A 142 10.43 14.58 21.94
N MET A 143 9.34 13.94 21.52
CA MET A 143 9.38 12.99 20.42
C MET A 143 9.67 13.70 19.08
N PRO A 144 10.50 13.15 18.18
CA PRO A 144 10.75 13.74 16.87
C PRO A 144 9.47 13.95 16.07
N LYS A 145 9.28 15.17 15.57
CA LYS A 145 8.15 15.51 14.68
C LYS A 145 8.45 15.02 13.28
N HIS A 146 7.87 13.87 12.96
CA HIS A 146 8.04 13.22 11.66
C HIS A 146 7.19 13.87 10.58
N GLU A 147 7.66 13.76 9.35
CA GLU A 147 6.94 14.23 8.16
C GLU A 147 5.95 13.16 7.66
N ARG A 148 5.69 13.11 6.36
CA ARG A 148 4.79 12.12 5.76
C ARG A 148 5.19 10.68 6.03
N PHE A 149 6.47 10.39 6.11
CA PHE A 149 7.01 9.08 6.47
C PHE A 149 8.14 9.22 7.49
N HIS A 150 8.22 8.29 8.43
CA HIS A 150 9.33 8.18 9.37
C HIS A 150 10.61 7.75 8.66
N TRP A 151 11.75 8.03 9.29
CA TRP A 151 13.04 7.50 8.85
C TRP A 151 13.05 5.96 8.82
N ARG A 152 12.32 5.30 9.73
CA ARG A 152 12.18 3.83 9.77
C ARG A 152 11.44 3.28 8.55
N GLU A 153 10.34 3.94 8.15
CA GLU A 153 9.59 3.56 6.96
C GLU A 153 10.39 3.81 5.67
N LYS A 154 11.19 4.89 5.64
CA LYS A 154 12.13 5.14 4.53
C LYS A 154 13.21 4.08 4.48
N PHE A 155 13.75 3.68 5.64
CA PHE A 155 14.72 2.59 5.72
C PHE A 155 14.15 1.30 5.13
N ASP A 156 12.94 0.89 5.52
CA ASP A 156 12.26 -0.28 4.95
C ASP A 156 12.12 -0.17 3.43
N TYR A 157 11.63 0.98 2.95
CA TYR A 157 11.47 1.24 1.53
C TYR A 157 12.80 1.08 0.78
N TRP A 158 13.87 1.71 1.24
CA TRP A 158 15.17 1.67 0.57
C TRP A 158 15.88 0.33 0.69
N ALA A 159 15.77 -0.34 1.84
CA ALA A 159 16.33 -1.68 2.03
C ALA A 159 15.75 -2.66 1.01
N VAL A 160 14.42 -2.69 0.87
CA VAL A 160 13.75 -3.54 -0.13
C VAL A 160 14.04 -3.08 -1.55
N PHE A 161 14.05 -1.76 -1.79
CA PHE A 161 14.31 -1.19 -3.11
C PHE A 161 15.70 -1.54 -3.66
N TRP A 162 16.73 -1.61 -2.80
CA TRP A 162 18.08 -2.04 -3.19
C TRP A 162 18.25 -3.56 -3.17
N GLY A 163 17.59 -4.26 -2.25
CA GLY A 163 17.63 -5.71 -2.16
C GLY A 163 17.07 -6.39 -3.41
N ILE A 164 16.01 -5.84 -4.04
CA ILE A 164 15.43 -6.42 -5.25
C ILE A 164 16.42 -6.44 -6.44
N PRO A 165 17.11 -5.35 -6.81
CA PRO A 165 18.16 -5.39 -7.81
C PRO A 165 19.26 -6.41 -7.50
N VAL A 166 19.74 -6.48 -6.25
CA VAL A 166 20.78 -7.43 -5.85
C VAL A 166 20.30 -8.87 -6.04
N LEU A 167 19.14 -9.22 -5.49
CA LEU A 167 18.54 -10.56 -5.64
C LEU A 167 18.18 -10.87 -7.10
N GLY A 168 17.63 -9.89 -7.82
CA GLY A 168 17.22 -10.04 -9.22
C GLY A 168 18.40 -10.30 -10.15
N LEU A 169 19.48 -9.53 -10.02
CA LEU A 169 20.69 -9.70 -10.84
C LEU A 169 21.43 -10.99 -10.50
N THR A 170 21.67 -11.24 -9.22
CA THR A 170 22.34 -12.47 -8.78
C THR A 170 21.51 -13.71 -9.13
N GLY A 171 20.18 -13.65 -8.98
CA GLY A 171 19.27 -14.72 -9.37
C GLY A 171 19.27 -14.97 -10.87
N LEU A 172 19.36 -13.92 -11.69
CA LEU A 172 19.50 -14.04 -13.15
C LEU A 172 20.81 -14.74 -13.54
N PHE A 173 21.92 -14.39 -12.90
CA PHE A 173 23.21 -15.05 -13.14
C PHE A 173 23.19 -16.53 -12.73
N LEU A 174 22.53 -16.87 -11.63
CA LEU A 174 22.36 -18.25 -11.19
C LEU A 174 21.39 -19.05 -12.08
N TRP A 175 20.42 -18.39 -12.70
CA TRP A 175 19.50 -19.03 -13.64
C TRP A 175 20.18 -19.30 -14.98
N PHE A 176 20.98 -18.37 -15.51
CA PHE A 176 21.66 -18.52 -16.79
C PHE A 176 23.19 -18.40 -16.64
N PRO A 177 23.85 -19.36 -15.97
CA PRO A 177 25.28 -19.22 -15.63
C PRO A 177 26.18 -19.19 -16.86
N VAL A 178 25.88 -19.95 -17.92
CA VAL A 178 26.66 -19.94 -19.17
C VAL A 178 26.61 -18.56 -19.85
N TRP A 179 25.43 -17.96 -19.90
CA TRP A 179 25.26 -16.59 -20.41
C TRP A 179 25.94 -15.57 -19.49
N ALA A 180 25.82 -15.72 -18.17
CA ALA A 180 26.49 -14.82 -17.22
C ALA A 180 28.02 -14.85 -17.41
N THR A 181 28.61 -16.02 -17.66
CA THR A 181 30.06 -16.16 -17.85
C THR A 181 30.61 -15.49 -19.11
N THR A 182 29.77 -15.00 -20.02
CA THR A 182 30.23 -14.16 -21.14
C THR A 182 30.50 -12.72 -20.70
N PHE A 183 29.99 -12.28 -19.54
CA PHE A 183 30.17 -10.93 -19.00
C PHE A 183 31.05 -10.90 -17.75
N ILE A 184 31.00 -11.96 -16.93
CA ILE A 184 31.72 -12.06 -15.65
C ILE A 184 32.57 -13.34 -15.60
N PRO A 185 33.69 -13.34 -14.87
CA PRO A 185 34.48 -14.57 -14.70
C PRO A 185 33.71 -15.63 -13.89
N GLY A 186 34.02 -16.91 -14.08
CA GLY A 186 33.29 -18.02 -13.44
C GLY A 186 33.22 -17.95 -11.91
N TRP A 187 34.26 -17.42 -11.24
CA TRP A 187 34.23 -17.23 -9.78
C TRP A 187 33.15 -16.24 -9.32
N ALA A 188 32.78 -15.28 -10.16
CA ALA A 188 31.74 -14.29 -9.84
C ALA A 188 30.33 -14.90 -9.83
N VAL A 189 30.12 -16.04 -10.50
CA VAL A 189 28.88 -16.83 -10.37
C VAL A 189 28.76 -17.42 -8.96
N ASN A 190 29.87 -17.87 -8.37
CA ASN A 190 29.89 -18.34 -6.99
C ASN A 190 29.62 -17.20 -6.00
N ILE A 191 30.16 -15.99 -6.26
CA ILE A 191 29.81 -14.81 -5.46
C ILE A 191 28.33 -14.48 -5.60
N SER A 192 27.75 -14.62 -6.79
CA SER A 192 26.32 -14.40 -7.00
C SER A 192 25.48 -15.34 -6.14
N TYR A 193 25.91 -16.60 -5.99
CA TYR A 193 25.24 -17.54 -5.07
C TYR A 193 25.27 -17.04 -3.62
N ILE A 194 26.44 -16.64 -3.13
CA ILE A 194 26.63 -16.12 -1.76
C ILE A 194 25.77 -14.86 -1.55
N ALA A 195 25.91 -13.88 -2.45
CA ALA A 195 25.18 -12.62 -2.38
C ALA A 195 23.66 -12.83 -2.44
N HIS A 196 23.17 -13.68 -3.34
CA HIS A 196 21.74 -13.99 -3.42
C HIS A 196 21.22 -14.63 -2.12
N SER A 197 21.97 -15.60 -1.62
CA SER A 197 21.66 -16.35 -0.40
C SER A 197 21.62 -15.47 0.85
N ASP A 198 22.60 -14.58 0.99
CA ASP A 198 22.80 -13.81 2.20
C ASP A 198 21.92 -12.57 2.21
N GLU A 199 21.73 -11.92 1.04
CA GLU A 199 20.75 -10.84 0.88
C GLU A 199 19.32 -11.35 1.15
N ALA A 200 18.97 -12.57 0.71
CA ALA A 200 17.66 -13.16 1.00
C ALA A 200 17.46 -13.37 2.50
N MET A 201 18.51 -13.81 3.21
CA MET A 201 18.48 -13.99 4.67
C MET A 201 18.38 -12.64 5.41
N LEU A 202 19.12 -11.64 4.95
CA LEU A 202 19.04 -10.27 5.48
C LEU A 202 17.64 -9.70 5.26
N ALA A 203 17.08 -9.81 4.06
CA ALA A 203 15.75 -9.34 3.73
C ALA A 203 14.68 -10.01 4.59
N VAL A 204 14.72 -11.34 4.77
CA VAL A 204 13.80 -12.05 5.67
C VAL A 204 13.93 -11.56 7.12
N SER A 205 15.15 -11.37 7.61
CA SER A 205 15.39 -10.91 8.98
C SER A 205 14.84 -9.51 9.21
N VAL A 206 15.11 -8.58 8.28
CA VAL A 206 14.60 -7.20 8.36
C VAL A 206 13.08 -7.18 8.25
N ILE A 207 12.48 -7.93 7.31
CA ILE A 207 11.03 -7.96 7.19
C ILE A 207 10.38 -8.57 8.44
N PHE A 208 10.88 -9.71 8.92
CA PHE A 208 10.27 -10.41 10.05
C PHE A 208 10.45 -9.69 11.39
N ILE A 209 11.63 -9.14 11.66
CA ILE A 209 11.93 -8.51 12.96
C ILE A 209 11.50 -7.04 12.94
N TRP A 210 11.94 -6.30 11.93
CA TRP A 210 11.81 -4.84 11.93
C TRP A 210 10.51 -4.38 11.28
N HIS A 211 10.19 -4.86 10.08
CA HIS A 211 8.99 -4.41 9.37
C HIS A 211 7.72 -4.88 10.09
N MET A 212 7.63 -6.17 10.45
CA MET A 212 6.45 -6.70 11.15
C MET A 212 6.21 -6.00 12.49
N TYR A 213 7.26 -5.69 13.25
CA TYR A 213 7.12 -4.95 14.49
C TYR A 213 6.58 -3.54 14.25
N ASN A 214 7.23 -2.75 13.38
CA ASN A 214 6.86 -1.36 13.16
C ASN A 214 5.47 -1.19 12.49
N ALA A 215 5.06 -2.16 11.65
CA ALA A 215 3.82 -2.09 10.88
C ALA A 215 2.63 -2.81 11.53
N HIS A 216 2.86 -3.87 12.31
CA HIS A 216 1.78 -4.75 12.78
C HIS A 216 1.76 -4.99 14.29
N VAL A 217 2.92 -5.17 14.93
CA VAL A 217 2.99 -5.70 16.30
C VAL A 217 3.26 -4.62 17.36
N ASN A 218 3.59 -3.38 16.96
CA ASN A 218 3.71 -2.26 17.90
C ASN A 218 2.37 -2.02 18.63
N TYR A 219 2.44 -1.65 19.91
CA TYR A 219 1.31 -1.38 20.81
C TYR A 219 0.24 -0.48 20.16
N ASP A 220 0.65 0.59 19.49
CA ASP A 220 -0.26 1.56 18.85
C ASP A 220 -1.01 1.01 17.62
N LYS A 221 -0.54 -0.11 17.06
CA LYS A 221 -1.02 -0.67 15.78
C LYS A 221 -1.51 -2.11 15.90
N PHE A 222 -1.44 -2.69 17.10
CA PHE A 222 -1.81 -4.08 17.34
C PHE A 222 -3.31 -4.32 17.06
N PRO A 223 -3.70 -5.46 16.45
CA PRO A 223 -2.85 -6.56 15.95
C PRO A 223 -2.22 -6.30 14.57
N MET A 224 -2.65 -5.25 13.88
CA MET A 224 -2.23 -4.93 12.53
C MET A 224 -2.68 -3.52 12.12
N SER A 225 -1.78 -2.72 11.55
CA SER A 225 -2.17 -1.44 10.95
C SER A 225 -3.13 -1.66 9.77
N PRO A 226 -4.29 -0.96 9.71
CA PRO A 226 -5.21 -1.06 8.58
C PRO A 226 -4.67 -0.39 7.32
N LEU A 227 -3.49 0.24 7.39
CA LEU A 227 -2.97 1.12 6.35
C LEU A 227 -2.67 0.39 5.04
N PHE A 228 -2.06 -0.80 5.10
CA PHE A 228 -1.72 -1.55 3.88
C PHE A 228 -2.98 -2.09 3.17
N LEU A 229 -4.09 -2.31 3.89
CA LEU A 229 -5.36 -2.75 3.33
C LEU A 229 -6.23 -1.60 2.85
N THR A 230 -6.44 -0.58 3.68
CA THR A 230 -7.42 0.50 3.45
C THR A 230 -6.79 1.73 2.83
N GLY A 231 -5.52 1.99 3.12
CA GLY A 231 -4.78 3.18 2.71
C GLY A 231 -4.98 4.38 3.65
N TYR A 232 -5.82 4.22 4.67
CA TYR A 232 -6.17 5.26 5.63
C TYR A 232 -5.67 4.93 7.04
N LEU A 233 -5.40 5.97 7.82
CA LEU A 233 -4.98 5.88 9.22
C LEU A 233 -5.90 6.74 10.10
N PRO A 234 -6.36 6.29 11.28
CA PRO A 234 -7.20 7.09 12.17
C PRO A 234 -6.48 8.34 12.68
N GLU A 235 -7.25 9.37 13.03
CA GLU A 235 -6.74 10.70 13.41
C GLU A 235 -5.79 10.67 14.62
N HIS A 236 -6.09 9.86 15.63
CA HIS A 236 -5.25 9.79 16.84
C HIS A 236 -3.83 9.30 16.50
N LEU A 237 -3.69 8.27 15.68
CA LEU A 237 -2.39 7.79 15.19
C LEU A 237 -1.71 8.82 14.27
N MET A 238 -2.48 9.52 13.42
CA MET A 238 -1.93 10.58 12.58
C MET A 238 -1.37 11.75 13.41
N LYS A 239 -2.03 12.14 14.50
CA LYS A 239 -1.54 13.18 15.41
C LYS A 239 -0.33 12.71 16.20
N HIS A 240 -0.35 11.47 16.67
CA HIS A 240 0.72 10.89 17.47
C HIS A 240 2.01 10.65 16.66
N GLU A 241 1.90 9.96 15.52
CA GLU A 241 3.07 9.52 14.75
C GLU A 241 3.42 10.47 13.59
N TYR A 242 2.43 11.13 12.98
CA TYR A 242 2.59 11.86 11.70
C TYR A 242 2.05 13.30 11.75
N TYR A 243 2.33 14.02 12.83
CA TYR A 243 1.73 15.33 13.10
C TYR A 243 1.86 16.33 11.94
N MET A 244 3.03 16.39 11.28
CA MET A 244 3.25 17.33 10.17
C MET A 244 2.38 16.99 8.95
N GLU A 245 2.16 15.71 8.68
CA GLU A 245 1.31 15.26 7.59
C GLU A 245 -0.17 15.48 7.91
N TRP A 246 -0.57 15.23 9.16
CA TRP A 246 -1.91 15.57 9.66
C TRP A 246 -2.22 17.06 9.46
N ALA A 247 -1.32 17.94 9.93
CA ALA A 247 -1.47 19.38 9.79
C ALA A 247 -1.50 19.82 8.32
N ARG A 248 -0.67 19.21 7.46
CA ARG A 248 -0.65 19.49 6.02
C ARG A 248 -1.95 19.08 5.34
N ILE A 249 -2.51 17.91 5.67
CA ILE A 249 -3.77 17.43 5.07
C ILE A 249 -4.95 18.31 5.51
N ASN A 250 -5.05 18.66 6.79
CA ASN A 250 -6.12 19.54 7.28
C ASN A 250 -6.12 20.90 6.58
N ARG A 251 -4.94 21.52 6.41
CA ARG A 251 -4.82 22.78 5.64
C ARG A 251 -5.28 22.65 4.18
N ILE A 252 -5.16 21.46 3.58
CA ILE A 252 -5.65 21.22 2.21
C ILE A 252 -7.16 21.05 2.22
N VAL A 253 -7.72 20.30 3.16
CA VAL A 253 -9.16 20.08 3.29
C VAL A 253 -9.91 21.37 3.64
N GLU A 254 -9.33 22.22 4.48
CA GLU A 254 -9.88 23.55 4.79
C GLU A 254 -10.00 24.44 3.53
N LYS A 255 -9.05 24.31 2.59
CA LYS A 255 -9.06 25.06 1.32
C LYS A 255 -9.93 24.40 0.25
N ASP A 256 -10.08 23.09 0.29
CA ASP A 256 -10.81 22.29 -0.68
C ASP A 256 -11.67 21.25 0.06
N PRO A 257 -12.88 21.64 0.53
CA PRO A 257 -13.78 20.75 1.28
C PRO A 257 -14.19 19.50 0.49
N SER A 258 -14.08 19.50 -0.85
CA SER A 258 -14.35 18.31 -1.68
C SER A 258 -13.40 17.14 -1.38
N ARG A 259 -12.30 17.40 -0.67
CA ARG A 259 -11.33 16.37 -0.22
C ARG A 259 -11.76 15.65 1.05
N LEU A 260 -12.83 16.09 1.70
CA LEU A 260 -13.47 15.43 2.83
C LEU A 260 -14.65 14.60 2.33
N LEU A 261 -14.63 13.30 2.63
CA LEU A 261 -15.74 12.39 2.37
C LEU A 261 -16.37 11.97 3.69
N ASP A 262 -17.65 12.23 3.86
CA ASP A 262 -18.39 11.84 5.07
C ASP A 262 -19.21 10.58 4.77
N LEU A 263 -18.66 9.42 5.11
CA LEU A 263 -19.29 8.13 4.81
C LEU A 263 -20.54 7.90 5.65
N ASP A 264 -20.60 8.50 6.85
CA ASP A 264 -21.74 8.38 7.74
C ASP A 264 -22.94 9.12 7.13
N LYS A 265 -22.72 10.33 6.61
CA LYS A 265 -23.75 11.07 5.86
C LYS A 265 -24.19 10.38 4.58
N GLU A 266 -23.27 9.82 3.81
CA GLU A 266 -23.64 9.06 2.60
C GLU A 266 -24.53 7.86 2.95
N LYS A 267 -24.20 7.16 4.05
CA LYS A 267 -24.97 6.02 4.53
C LYS A 267 -26.35 6.43 5.06
N GLU A 268 -26.45 7.55 5.77
CA GLU A 268 -27.72 8.13 6.22
C GLU A 268 -28.61 8.54 5.04
N ALA A 269 -28.05 9.20 4.04
CA ALA A 269 -28.77 9.59 2.82
C ALA A 269 -29.26 8.36 2.03
N GLU A 270 -28.46 7.29 1.94
CA GLU A 270 -28.85 6.04 1.32
C GLU A 270 -29.97 5.34 2.10
N MET A 271 -29.93 5.37 3.43
CA MET A 271 -31.01 4.83 4.27
C MET A 271 -32.32 5.59 4.07
N LEU A 272 -32.30 6.92 4.01
CA LEU A 272 -33.47 7.74 3.69
C LEU A 272 -34.03 7.39 2.31
N THR A 273 -33.18 7.31 1.29
CA THR A 273 -33.58 6.91 -0.07
C THR A 273 -34.21 5.51 -0.09
N ASN A 274 -33.71 4.57 0.71
CA ASN A 274 -34.28 3.23 0.81
C ASN A 274 -35.62 3.23 1.56
N GLN A 275 -35.82 4.11 2.54
CA GLN A 275 -37.12 4.31 3.19
C GLN A 275 -38.16 4.84 2.19
N GLU A 276 -37.80 5.84 1.39
CA GLU A 276 -38.66 6.38 0.33
C GLU A 276 -39.06 5.31 -0.68
N LYS A 277 -38.12 4.46 -1.11
CA LYS A 277 -38.43 3.30 -1.99
C LYS A 277 -39.43 2.34 -1.36
N VAL A 278 -39.30 2.08 -0.06
CA VAL A 278 -40.24 1.20 0.68
C VAL A 278 -41.61 1.85 0.81
N GLU A 279 -41.68 3.16 1.05
CA GLU A 279 -42.94 3.91 1.10
C GLU A 279 -43.68 3.88 -0.24
N LEU A 280 -42.98 4.15 -1.35
CA LEU A 280 -43.57 4.05 -2.70
C LEU A 280 -44.15 2.65 -2.98
N ILE A 281 -43.43 1.59 -2.59
CA ILE A 281 -43.94 0.22 -2.73
C ILE A 281 -45.18 0.01 -1.85
N ARG A 282 -45.19 0.53 -0.61
CA ARG A 282 -46.35 0.44 0.28
C ARG A 282 -47.57 1.18 -0.27
N GLU A 283 -47.38 2.39 -0.78
CA GLU A 283 -48.44 3.17 -1.43
C GLU A 283 -49.00 2.43 -2.65
N GLN A 284 -48.13 1.85 -3.48
CA GLN A 284 -48.56 1.02 -4.60
C GLN A 284 -49.36 -0.20 -4.14
N ILE A 285 -48.94 -0.87 -3.06
CA ILE A 285 -49.66 -2.02 -2.49
C ILE A 285 -51.04 -1.58 -1.98
N GLU A 286 -51.14 -0.48 -1.25
CA GLU A 286 -52.43 0.04 -0.75
C GLU A 286 -53.36 0.44 -1.89
N PHE A 287 -52.87 1.14 -2.91
CA PHE A 287 -53.64 1.45 -4.13
C PHE A 287 -54.18 0.19 -4.82
N MET A 288 -53.36 -0.87 -4.94
CA MET A 288 -53.78 -2.15 -5.52
C MET A 288 -54.82 -2.86 -4.63
N LYS A 289 -54.71 -2.78 -3.30
CA LYS A 289 -55.72 -3.33 -2.39
C LYS A 289 -57.05 -2.60 -2.52
N GLU A 290 -57.04 -1.27 -2.49
CA GLU A 290 -58.23 -0.43 -2.61
C GLU A 290 -58.97 -0.68 -3.93
N SER A 291 -58.25 -0.77 -5.04
CA SER A 291 -58.83 -1.09 -6.36
C SER A 291 -59.40 -2.52 -6.44
N THR A 292 -58.88 -3.47 -5.67
CA THR A 292 -59.42 -4.84 -5.59
C THR A 292 -60.65 -4.92 -4.69
N THR A 293 -60.72 -4.13 -3.62
CA THR A 293 -61.88 -4.04 -2.70
C THR A 293 -63.00 -3.10 -3.20
N GLY A 294 -62.68 -2.18 -4.11
CA GLY A 294 -63.61 -1.22 -4.72
C GLY A 294 -64.54 -1.79 -5.80
N GLY A 295 -64.47 -3.09 -6.09
CA GLY A 295 -65.33 -3.82 -7.04
C GLY A 295 -66.79 -4.00 -6.61
N LYS A 296 -67.38 -3.05 -5.89
CA LYS A 296 -68.82 -2.94 -5.60
C LYS A 296 -69.29 -1.49 -5.72
N TYR A 297 -69.09 -0.87 -6.88
CA TYR A 297 -69.86 0.33 -7.27
C TYR A 297 -70.46 0.17 -8.66
N ASN A 298 -71.80 0.05 -8.66
CA ASN A 298 -72.76 0.34 -9.72
C ASN A 298 -72.61 -0.31 -11.10
N ARG A 299 -73.22 -1.50 -11.26
CA ARG A 299 -74.03 -1.82 -12.46
C ARG A 299 -75.50 -1.63 -12.10
N GLY A 300 -76.04 -0.44 -12.33
CA GLY A 300 -77.45 -0.11 -12.15
C GLY A 300 -77.94 0.91 -13.17
N GLY A 301 -78.81 0.45 -14.10
CA GLY A 301 -79.61 1.26 -15.03
C GLY A 301 -78.86 1.78 -16.26
N SER A 302 -79.30 1.62 -17.51
CA SER A 302 -80.68 1.62 -17.99
C SER A 302 -80.84 0.80 -19.28
N HIS A 303 -81.87 -0.06 -19.28
CA HIS A 303 -82.62 -0.47 -20.47
C HIS A 303 -83.92 0.35 -20.48
N HIS A 304 -84.20 1.00 -21.62
CA HIS A 304 -85.41 1.65 -22.14
C HIS A 304 -84.88 2.75 -23.06
N GLU A 305 -84.99 2.71 -24.38
CA GLU A 305 -86.01 2.16 -25.30
C GLU A 305 -85.45 1.18 -26.34
#